data_AF-A0A3C1G7L9-F1
#
_entry.id   AF-A0A3C1G7L9-F1
#
_cell.length_a   1.000
_cell.length_b   1.000
_cell.length_c   1.000
_cell.angle_alpha   90.00
_cell.angle_beta   90.00
_cell.angle_gamma   90.00
#
_symmetry.space_group_name_H-M   'P 1'
#
loop_
_entity.id
_entity.type
_entity.pdbx_description
1 polymer ?
#
loop_
_entity_poly.entity_id
_entity_poly.type
_entity_poly.pdbx_seq_one_letter_code
_entity_poly.pdbx_strand_id
1 'polypeptide(L)'
;MPALEGVTAVSLLGDFNDWSETATPLVREADGSWSAVLTLDAGRRYQFRYRDDRGEWHNDSAADAYAPNEFGSDNSVLDLTVEAAPAPRKASPARARSARPGPRPGSRKAKNS
;
A
#
# COMPACT_ATOMS: atom_id res chain seq x y z
N MET A 1 -3.96 -0.79 6.03
CA MET A 1 -4.50 -0.42 4.70
C MET A 1 -5.53 0.69 4.87
N PRO A 2 -5.50 1.79 4.09
CA PRO A 2 -6.51 2.85 4.19
C PRO A 2 -7.89 2.35 3.72
N ALA A 3 -8.93 3.14 4.00
CA ALA A 3 -10.28 2.85 3.52
C ALA A 3 -10.33 2.80 1.98
N LEU A 4 -11.07 1.81 1.46
CA LEU A 4 -11.28 1.60 0.03
C LEU A 4 -12.77 1.78 -0.27
N GLU A 5 -13.10 2.62 -1.25
CA GLU A 5 -14.49 2.93 -1.58
C GLU A 5 -15.16 1.75 -2.29
N GLY A 6 -16.28 1.30 -1.73
CA GLY A 6 -17.09 0.21 -2.30
C GLY A 6 -16.43 -1.16 -2.27
N VAL A 7 -15.36 -1.33 -1.49
CA VAL A 7 -14.74 -2.61 -1.14
C VAL A 7 -15.38 -3.12 0.15
N THR A 8 -15.76 -4.39 0.16
CA THR A 8 -16.47 -5.00 1.28
C THR A 8 -15.64 -6.02 2.05
N ALA A 9 -14.61 -6.57 1.42
CA ALA A 9 -13.65 -7.46 2.05
C ALA A 9 -12.26 -7.28 1.45
N VAL A 10 -11.25 -7.45 2.29
CA VAL A 10 -9.85 -7.47 1.89
C VAL A 10 -9.19 -8.65 2.58
N SER A 11 -8.36 -9.38 1.87
CA SER A 11 -7.54 -10.47 2.39
C SER A 11 -6.06 -10.14 2.25
N LEU A 12 -5.27 -10.56 3.23
CA LEU A 12 -3.83 -10.48 3.21
C LEU A 12 -3.27 -11.83 2.75
N LEU A 13 -2.47 -11.80 1.70
CA LEU A 13 -1.83 -12.97 1.10
C LEU A 13 -0.31 -12.79 1.22
N GLY A 14 0.39 -13.86 1.58
CA GLY A 14 1.84 -13.83 1.62
C GLY A 14 2.44 -15.19 1.92
N ASP A 15 3.76 -15.21 2.07
CA ASP A 15 4.53 -16.45 2.28
C ASP A 15 4.15 -17.18 3.57
N PHE A 16 3.57 -16.48 4.55
CA PHE A 16 3.13 -17.05 5.83
C PHE A 16 1.78 -17.78 5.77
N ASN A 17 1.02 -17.61 4.70
CA ASN A 17 -0.28 -18.27 4.52
C ASN A 17 -0.44 -18.90 3.13
N ASP A 18 0.69 -19.24 2.50
CA ASP A 18 0.74 -19.86 1.17
C ASP A 18 -0.02 -19.05 0.10
N TRP A 19 -0.04 -17.72 0.24
CA TRP A 19 -0.77 -16.82 -0.65
C TRP A 19 -2.28 -17.14 -0.76
N SER A 20 -2.88 -17.65 0.31
CA SER A 20 -4.30 -18.03 0.34
C SER A 20 -5.22 -16.84 0.56
N GLU A 21 -6.21 -16.68 -0.32
CA GLU A 21 -7.21 -15.61 -0.29
C GLU A 21 -8.19 -15.71 0.89
N THR A 22 -8.29 -16.89 1.51
CA THR A 22 -9.25 -17.16 2.59
C THR A 22 -8.57 -17.34 3.94
N ALA A 23 -7.24 -17.47 3.97
CA ALA A 23 -6.53 -17.76 5.20
C ALA A 23 -6.42 -16.55 6.14
N THR A 24 -6.41 -15.32 5.61
CA THR A 24 -6.22 -14.12 6.44
C THR A 24 -7.07 -12.94 5.95
N PRO A 25 -8.38 -12.92 6.25
CA PRO A 25 -9.22 -11.75 6.00
C PRO A 25 -8.85 -10.59 6.94
N LEU A 26 -8.94 -9.36 6.45
CA LEU A 26 -8.76 -8.13 7.24
C LEU A 26 -10.06 -7.73 7.90
N VAL A 27 -9.93 -7.09 9.06
CA VAL A 27 -11.02 -6.45 9.79
C VAL A 27 -11.14 -5.01 9.32
N ARG A 28 -12.37 -4.58 9.03
CA ARG A 28 -12.67 -3.18 8.76
C ARG A 28 -12.87 -2.42 10.07
N GLU A 29 -12.03 -1.43 10.30
CA GLU A 29 -12.07 -0.57 11.48
C GLU A 29 -13.16 0.50 11.37
N ALA A 30 -13.46 1.16 12.50
CA ALA A 30 -14.49 2.20 12.56
C ALA A 30 -14.20 3.43 11.69
N ASP A 31 -12.92 3.73 11.46
CA ASP A 31 -12.47 4.79 10.54
C ASP A 31 -12.50 4.36 9.06
N GLY A 32 -12.93 3.12 8.79
CA GLY A 32 -12.99 2.52 7.47
C GLY A 32 -11.69 1.91 6.98
N SER A 33 -10.59 2.02 7.75
CA SER A 33 -9.32 1.37 7.44
C SER A 33 -9.41 -0.15 7.63
N TRP A 34 -8.42 -0.86 7.10
CA TRP A 34 -8.33 -2.31 7.16
C TRP A 34 -7.08 -2.74 7.93
N SER A 35 -7.27 -3.65 8.89
CA SER A 35 -6.23 -4.16 9.78
C SER A 35 -6.26 -5.69 9.86
N ALA A 36 -5.10 -6.30 10.12
CA ALA A 36 -4.98 -7.70 10.49
C ALA A 36 -3.81 -7.85 11.48
N VAL A 37 -3.93 -8.78 12.42
CA VAL A 37 -2.88 -9.08 13.39
C VAL A 37 -2.44 -10.52 13.19
N LEU A 38 -1.14 -10.71 12.95
CA LEU A 38 -0.52 -12.00 12.70
C LEU A 38 0.72 -12.13 13.59
N THR A 39 0.96 -13.35 14.06
CA THR A 39 2.22 -13.73 14.70
C THR A 39 3.11 -14.41 13.66
N LEU A 40 4.29 -13.87 13.42
CA LEU A 40 5.25 -14.37 12.44
C LEU A 40 6.58 -14.72 13.11
N ASP A 41 7.30 -15.67 12.54
CA ASP A 41 8.64 -16.02 12.99
C ASP A 41 9.64 -14.91 12.66
N ALA A 42 10.44 -14.52 13.64
CA ALA A 42 11.55 -13.60 13.43
C ALA A 42 12.70 -14.27 12.65
N GLY A 43 13.65 -13.47 12.20
CA GLY A 43 14.86 -13.96 11.53
C GLY A 43 14.71 -14.22 10.03
N ARG A 44 13.59 -13.81 9.41
CA ARG A 44 13.34 -14.01 7.98
C ARG A 44 12.54 -12.88 7.35
N ARG A 45 12.56 -12.86 6.02
CA ARG A 45 11.75 -11.97 5.19
C ARG A 45 10.49 -12.67 4.73
N TYR A 46 9.41 -11.92 4.62
CA TYR A 46 8.13 -12.37 4.09
C TYR A 46 7.70 -11.44 2.97
N GLN A 47 7.25 -12.01 1.86
CA GLN A 47 6.55 -11.29 0.82
C GLN A 47 5.04 -11.37 1.06
N PHE A 48 4.34 -10.28 0.80
CA PHE A 48 2.90 -10.19 0.96
C PHE A 48 2.27 -9.13 0.07
N ARG A 49 0.96 -9.25 -0.16
CA ARG A 49 0.07 -8.27 -0.80
C ARG A 49 -1.34 -8.38 -0.24
N TYR A 50 -2.14 -7.34 -0.44
CA TYR A 50 -3.56 -7.37 -0.14
C TYR A 50 -4.37 -7.59 -1.41
N ARG A 51 -5.43 -8.38 -1.31
CA ARG A 51 -6.39 -8.61 -2.38
C ARG A 51 -7.79 -8.22 -1.90
N ASP A 52 -8.50 -7.41 -2.65
CA ASP A 52 -9.89 -7.05 -2.32
C ASP A 52 -10.92 -7.99 -2.96
N ASP A 53 -12.18 -7.82 -2.59
CA ASP A 53 -13.33 -8.57 -3.10
C ASP A 53 -13.61 -8.33 -4.60
N ARG A 54 -12.98 -7.32 -5.20
CA ARG A 54 -13.04 -7.02 -6.64
C ARG A 54 -11.90 -7.68 -7.42
N GLY A 55 -10.96 -8.31 -6.71
CA GLY A 55 -9.79 -8.98 -7.26
C GLY A 55 -8.63 -8.04 -7.57
N GLU A 56 -8.66 -6.78 -7.10
CA GLU A 56 -7.54 -5.86 -7.23
C GLU A 56 -6.47 -6.15 -6.18
N TRP A 57 -5.22 -5.89 -6.55
CA TRP A 57 -4.05 -6.15 -5.72
C TRP A 57 -3.44 -4.84 -5.22
N HIS A 58 -3.25 -4.74 -3.91
CA HIS A 58 -2.73 -3.56 -3.23
C HIS A 58 -1.43 -3.90 -2.49
N ASN A 59 -0.45 -3.00 -2.59
CA ASN A 59 0.81 -3.09 -1.86
C ASN A 59 0.79 -2.20 -0.63
N ASP A 60 1.47 -2.59 0.44
CA ASP A 60 1.61 -1.73 1.59
C ASP A 60 2.61 -0.60 1.29
N SER A 61 2.17 0.64 1.39
CA SER A 61 3.05 1.82 1.33
C SER A 61 4.05 1.91 2.48
N ALA A 62 3.79 1.18 3.57
CA ALA A 62 4.62 1.11 4.77
C ALA A 62 5.46 -0.17 4.84
N ALA A 63 5.58 -0.94 3.75
CA ALA A 63 6.44 -2.11 3.67
C ALA A 63 7.93 -1.73 3.84
N ASP A 64 8.73 -2.65 4.36
CA ASP A 64 10.18 -2.45 4.53
C ASP A 64 10.90 -2.40 3.17
N ALA A 65 10.40 -3.16 2.20
CA ALA A 65 10.91 -3.19 0.84
C ALA A 65 9.82 -3.62 -0.18
N TYR A 66 10.18 -3.57 -1.45
CA TYR A 66 9.41 -4.16 -2.54
C TYR A 66 10.27 -5.17 -3.30
N ALA A 67 9.69 -6.31 -3.67
CA ALA A 67 10.37 -7.35 -4.42
C ALA A 67 9.63 -7.62 -5.74
N PRO A 68 10.33 -7.67 -6.89
CA PRO A 68 9.68 -7.97 -8.17
C PRO A 68 9.12 -9.39 -8.17
N ASN A 69 7.90 -9.54 -8.67
CA ASN A 69 7.24 -10.82 -8.87
C ASN A 69 7.25 -11.27 -10.34
N GLU A 70 6.93 -12.54 -10.55
CA GLU A 70 6.90 -13.19 -11.87
C GLU A 70 5.82 -12.62 -12.82
N PHE A 71 4.90 -11.81 -12.31
CA PHE A 71 3.81 -11.20 -13.08
C PHE A 71 4.14 -9.76 -13.55
N GLY A 72 5.39 -9.32 -13.40
CA GLY A 72 5.83 -7.99 -13.82
C GLY A 72 5.34 -6.85 -12.92
N SER A 73 4.95 -7.17 -11.68
CA SER A 73 4.64 -6.20 -10.62
C SER A 73 5.53 -6.45 -9.41
N ASP A 74 5.31 -5.71 -8.32
CA ASP A 74 6.09 -5.90 -7.08
C ASP A 74 5.20 -6.43 -5.95
N ASN A 75 5.78 -7.25 -5.08
CA ASN A 75 5.25 -7.67 -3.79
C ASN A 75 5.79 -6.77 -2.67
N SER A 76 5.01 -6.59 -1.61
CA SER A 76 5.48 -5.92 -0.40
C SER A 76 6.36 -6.87 0.42
N VAL A 77 7.44 -6.37 1.02
CA VAL A 77 8.37 -7.17 1.83
C VAL A 77 8.34 -6.68 3.28
N LEU A 78 8.19 -7.64 4.20
CA LEU A 78 8.40 -7.45 5.64
C LEU A 78 9.71 -8.15 6.03
N ASP A 79 10.66 -7.39 6.58
CA ASP A 79 11.98 -7.91 6.97
C ASP A 79 12.10 -8.03 8.50
N LEU A 80 11.96 -9.26 9.00
CA LEU A 80 12.13 -9.57 10.43
C LEU A 80 13.54 -10.10 10.75
N THR A 81 14.55 -9.91 9.88
CA THR A 81 15.92 -10.43 10.09
C THR A 81 16.78 -9.61 11.04
N VAL A 82 16.44 -8.34 11.26
CA VAL A 82 17.11 -7.49 12.25
C VAL A 82 16.24 -7.39 13.50
N GLU A 83 16.83 -7.61 14.68
CA GLU A 83 16.17 -7.38 15.98
C GLU A 83 15.45 -6.04 15.92
N ALA A 84 14.12 -6.07 16.05
CA ALA A 84 13.17 -5.02 15.67
C ALA A 84 13.70 -3.60 15.91
N ALA A 85 14.42 -3.05 14.93
CA ALA A 85 14.74 -1.64 14.91
C ALA A 85 13.39 -0.91 14.81
N PRO A 86 13.10 0.09 15.66
CA PRO A 86 11.79 0.71 15.68
C PRO A 86 11.57 1.31 14.29
N ALA A 87 10.58 0.77 13.56
CA ALA A 87 10.21 1.27 12.25
C ALA A 87 10.12 2.79 12.33
N PRO A 88 10.73 3.56 11.41
CA PRO A 88 10.54 4.99 11.40
C PRO A 88 9.05 5.23 11.20
N ARG A 89 8.36 5.63 12.27
CA ARG A 89 7.03 6.26 12.21
C ARG A 89 7.21 7.57 11.46
N LYS A 90 7.29 7.49 10.13
CA LYS A 90 7.10 8.63 9.26
C LYS A 90 5.76 8.44 8.62
N ALA A 91 4.80 9.23 9.10
CA ALA A 91 3.67 9.64 8.29
C ALA A 91 4.21 9.97 6.88
N SER A 92 3.93 9.10 5.91
CA SER A 92 4.29 9.37 4.53
C SER A 92 3.39 10.50 4.06
N PRO A 93 3.94 11.67 3.68
CA PRO A 93 3.12 12.70 3.08
C PRO A 93 2.68 12.18 1.72
N ALA A 94 1.38 12.28 1.46
CA ALA A 94 0.84 12.17 0.12
C ALA A 94 1.71 13.02 -0.83
N ARG A 95 2.39 12.36 -1.79
CA ARG A 95 2.99 13.07 -2.91
C ARG A 95 2.39 12.61 -4.21
N ALA A 96 1.42 13.42 -4.63
CA ALA A 96 1.00 13.62 -5.99
C ALA A 96 2.15 13.52 -7.00
N ARG A 97 1.88 12.91 -8.17
CA ARG A 97 1.63 13.63 -9.43
C ARG A 97 1.52 12.68 -10.61
N SER A 98 0.46 12.88 -11.40
CA SER A 98 0.57 12.94 -12.86
C SER A 98 -0.52 13.87 -13.40
N ALA A 99 -0.36 15.17 -13.13
CA ALA A 99 -1.03 16.21 -13.90
C ALA A 99 -0.24 16.42 -15.19
N ARG A 100 -0.88 16.10 -16.32
CA ARG A 100 -0.42 16.37 -17.68
C ARG A 100 -0.42 17.89 -17.91
N PRO A 101 0.65 18.53 -18.44
CA PRO A 101 0.66 19.98 -18.62
C PRO A 101 -0.08 20.36 -19.92
N GLY A 102 -1.16 21.13 -19.81
CA GLY A 102 -1.75 21.89 -20.92
C GLY A 102 -1.19 23.32 -20.93
N PRO A 103 -0.95 23.94 -22.11
CA PRO A 103 -0.18 25.17 -22.21
C PRO A 103 -0.98 26.41 -21.81
N ARG A 104 -0.27 27.38 -21.24
CA ARG A 104 -0.73 28.77 -21.01
C ARG A 104 -0.84 29.51 -22.36
N PRO A 105 -1.62 30.60 -22.39
CA PRO A 105 -0.92 31.89 -22.49
C PRO A 105 -1.52 32.96 -21.59
N GLY A 106 -0.65 33.75 -20.97
CA GLY A 106 -0.99 35.05 -20.42
C GLY A 106 -0.39 36.14 -21.30
N SER A 107 -1.08 37.27 -21.43
CA SER A 107 -0.48 38.58 -21.69
C SER A 107 -1.40 39.65 -21.13
N ARG A 108 -0.95 40.31 -20.06
CA ARG A 108 -1.53 41.53 -19.50
C ARG A 108 -1.26 42.70 -20.45
N LYS A 109 -2.18 43.68 -20.48
CA LYS A 109 -1.87 45.06 -20.07
C LYS A 109 -3.15 45.91 -19.97
N ALA A 110 -3.29 46.59 -18.84
CA ALA A 110 -4.08 47.82 -18.72
C ALA A 110 -3.14 49.02 -18.87
N LYS A 111 -3.56 50.07 -19.59
CA LYS A 111 -3.25 51.49 -19.29
C LYS A 111 -4.07 52.45 -20.17
N ASN A 112 -4.95 53.19 -19.49
CA ASN A 112 -5.40 54.57 -19.65
C ASN A 112 -4.79 55.44 -20.78
N SER A 113 -5.65 56.05 -21.61
CA SER A 113 -5.73 57.49 -21.92
C SER A 113 -7.03 57.79 -22.64
#